data_AF-A0A3N5GDC2-F1
#
_entry.id   AF-A0A3N5GDC2-F1
#
_cell.length_a   1.000
_cell.length_b   1.000
_cell.length_c   1.000
_cell.angle_alpha   90.00
_cell.angle_beta   90.00
_cell.angle_gamma   90.00
#
_symmetry.space_group_name_H-M   'P 1'
#
loop_
_entity.id
_entity.type
_entity.pdbx_description
1 polymer ?
#
loop_
_entity_poly.entity_id
_entity_poly.type
_entity_poly.pdbx_seq_one_letter_code
_entity_poly.pdbx_strand_id
1 'polypeptide(L)'
;YALGIHPLYVERAADDDLIRLREALDASSGDPALLAVGEIGLDFFEPGLDRARQEHFFRAQLALAREFDLPVLMHVRRSQDVILKHLRAVRPPAGIAHAFNGSLQQAAQYLDLGMALGFGGTMTYDRALQIRRLVRELPPEAHVLETDAPDIPPAWIARRRNEPAQLARIAQVFADLRGESLDAIVSHTAANAARVIPRLTGALARGPDSIRMTAPATNDRSRAHDPSRPA
;
A
#
# COMPACT_ATOMS: atom_id res chain seq x y z
N TYR A 1 7.76 0.43 7.36
CA TYR A 1 7.52 1.41 6.30
C TYR A 1 7.57 0.71 4.95
N ALA A 2 7.18 1.41 3.88
CA ALA A 2 7.31 0.98 2.50
C ALA A 2 7.97 2.11 1.70
N LEU A 3 8.60 1.78 0.58
CA LEU A 3 9.21 2.75 -0.33
C LEU A 3 8.60 2.60 -1.72
N GLY A 4 8.19 3.70 -2.33
CA GLY A 4 7.54 3.71 -3.63
C GLY A 4 7.18 5.12 -4.10
N ILE A 5 6.85 5.21 -5.38
CA ILE A 5 6.40 6.41 -6.09
C ILE A 5 4.93 6.21 -6.42
N HIS A 6 4.09 6.94 -5.68
CA HIS A 6 2.64 6.90 -5.80
C HIS A 6 2.16 7.50 -7.14
N PRO A 7 1.07 7.00 -7.76
CA PRO A 7 0.59 7.44 -9.08
C PRO A 7 0.40 8.96 -9.20
N LEU A 8 -0.02 9.64 -8.13
CA LEU A 8 -0.19 11.10 -8.13
C LEU A 8 1.12 11.90 -8.30
N TYR A 9 2.27 11.27 -8.10
CA TYR A 9 3.58 11.93 -8.18
C TYR A 9 4.36 11.58 -9.45
N VAL A 10 3.87 10.67 -10.31
CA VAL A 10 4.64 10.21 -11.48
C VAL A 10 4.87 11.32 -12.50
N GLU A 11 3.95 12.29 -12.62
CA GLU A 11 4.11 13.47 -13.50
C GLU A 11 5.27 14.37 -13.05
N ARG A 12 5.66 14.30 -11.77
CA ARG A 12 6.76 15.09 -11.19
C ARG A 12 8.04 14.27 -11.04
N ALA A 13 7.95 12.95 -11.16
CA ALA A 13 9.09 12.06 -11.05
C ALA A 13 9.84 12.02 -12.39
N ALA A 14 11.17 11.98 -12.35
CA ALA A 14 12.00 11.65 -13.49
C ALA A 14 12.24 10.13 -13.54
N ASP A 15 12.64 9.59 -14.69
CA ASP A 15 12.93 8.15 -14.82
C ASP A 15 14.10 7.74 -13.90
N ASP A 16 15.04 8.64 -13.64
CA ASP A 16 16.12 8.46 -12.66
C ASP A 16 15.62 8.26 -11.22
N ASP A 17 14.39 8.68 -10.89
CA ASP A 17 13.82 8.41 -9.57
C ASP A 17 13.53 6.91 -9.36
N LEU A 18 13.36 6.12 -10.43
CA LEU A 18 13.30 4.67 -10.34
C LEU A 18 14.66 4.06 -9.97
N ILE A 19 15.75 4.67 -10.43
CA ILE A 19 17.12 4.28 -10.04
C ILE A 19 17.33 4.61 -8.55
N ARG A 20 16.95 5.82 -8.12
CA ARG A 20 17.03 6.21 -6.70
C ARG A 20 16.18 5.32 -5.80
N LEU A 21 14.99 4.93 -6.25
CA LEU A 21 14.14 4.00 -5.51
C LEU A 21 14.81 2.64 -5.35
N ARG A 22 15.41 2.10 -6.42
CA ARG A 22 16.19 0.86 -6.37
C ARG A 22 17.35 0.97 -5.37
N GLU A 23 18.14 2.04 -5.43
CA GLU A 23 19.27 2.29 -4.53
C GLU A 23 18.80 2.38 -3.06
N ALA A 24 17.67 3.05 -2.81
CA ALA A 24 17.08 3.14 -1.47
C ALA A 24 16.61 1.77 -0.95
N LEU A 25 16.00 0.94 -1.80
CA LEU A 25 15.60 -0.43 -1.44
C LEU A 25 16.81 -1.30 -1.10
N ASP A 26 17.90 -1.18 -1.85
CA ASP A 26 19.15 -1.89 -1.59
C ASP A 26 19.79 -1.47 -0.26
N ALA A 27 19.91 -0.16 -0.04
CA ALA A 27 20.44 0.40 1.21
C ALA A 27 19.60 0.01 2.44
N SER A 28 18.30 -0.18 2.27
CA SER A 28 17.35 -0.59 3.33
C SER A 28 17.12 -2.10 3.40
N SER A 29 17.79 -2.92 2.58
CA SER A 29 17.51 -4.38 2.48
C SER A 29 17.68 -5.14 3.81
N GLY A 30 18.63 -4.69 4.64
CA GLY A 30 18.87 -5.20 6.00
C GLY A 30 18.00 -4.58 7.09
N ASP A 31 17.19 -3.56 6.77
CA ASP A 31 16.30 -2.93 7.73
C ASP A 31 15.04 -3.79 7.95
N PRO A 32 14.83 -4.35 9.15
CA PRO A 32 13.64 -5.12 9.45
C PRO A 32 12.31 -4.35 9.33
N ALA A 33 12.36 -3.02 9.32
CA ALA A 33 11.19 -2.17 9.18
C ALA A 33 10.83 -1.89 7.72
N LEU A 34 11.66 -2.25 6.73
CA LEU A 34 11.27 -2.24 5.32
C LEU A 34 10.35 -3.43 5.05
N LEU A 35 9.06 -3.14 4.80
CA LEU A 35 8.01 -4.16 4.71
C LEU A 35 7.54 -4.44 3.28
N ALA A 36 7.60 -3.46 2.38
CA ALA A 36 7.00 -3.55 1.05
C ALA A 36 7.57 -2.49 0.09
N VAL A 37 7.33 -2.69 -1.21
CA VAL A 37 7.36 -1.61 -2.20
C VAL A 37 5.98 -0.96 -2.25
N GLY A 38 5.90 0.34 -1.96
CA GLY A 38 4.63 1.01 -1.79
C GLY A 38 4.73 2.43 -1.24
N GLU A 39 3.70 3.26 -1.41
CA GLU A 39 2.48 2.96 -2.15
C GLU A 39 2.69 3.20 -3.66
N ILE A 40 2.33 2.20 -4.48
CA ILE A 40 2.50 2.23 -5.95
C ILE A 40 1.18 1.87 -6.62
N GLY A 41 0.95 2.22 -7.88
CA GLY A 41 -0.29 1.81 -8.54
C GLY A 41 -0.75 2.77 -9.62
N LEU A 42 -2.07 2.83 -9.81
CA LEU A 42 -2.71 3.58 -10.88
C LEU A 42 -3.96 4.31 -10.36
N ASP A 43 -4.05 5.60 -10.64
CA ASP A 43 -5.24 6.45 -10.45
C ASP A 43 -5.75 6.96 -11.81
N PHE A 44 -6.90 6.44 -12.25
CA PHE A 44 -7.58 6.86 -13.48
C PHE A 44 -8.79 7.76 -13.22
N PHE A 45 -8.94 8.24 -11.98
CA PHE A 45 -9.93 9.23 -11.60
C PHE A 45 -9.33 10.63 -11.58
N GLU A 46 -8.12 10.79 -11.03
CA GLU A 46 -7.51 12.10 -10.87
C GLU A 46 -7.19 12.75 -12.23
N PRO A 47 -7.68 13.98 -12.49
CA PRO A 47 -7.42 14.66 -13.76
C PRO A 47 -5.94 15.00 -13.96
N GLY A 48 -5.49 14.99 -15.22
CA GLY A 48 -4.17 15.50 -15.61
C GLY A 48 -3.01 14.52 -15.44
N LEU A 49 -3.27 13.27 -15.06
CA LEU A 49 -2.25 12.22 -15.00
C LEU A 49 -2.18 11.42 -16.31
N ASP A 50 -0.99 11.22 -16.85
CA ASP A 50 -0.77 10.39 -18.04
C ASP A 50 -0.82 8.91 -17.65
N ARG A 51 -1.75 8.17 -18.26
CA ARG A 51 -1.94 6.74 -17.99
C ARG A 51 -0.73 5.90 -18.38
N ALA A 52 -0.12 6.19 -19.54
CA ALA A 52 1.06 5.47 -20.00
C ALA A 52 2.26 5.72 -19.07
N ARG A 53 2.40 6.96 -18.56
CA ARG A 53 3.41 7.29 -17.56
C ARG A 53 3.17 6.55 -16.24
N GLN A 54 1.94 6.53 -15.74
CA GLN A 54 1.58 5.77 -14.54
C GLN A 54 1.88 4.26 -14.72
N GLU A 55 1.50 3.67 -15.86
CA GLU A 55 1.78 2.27 -16.15
C GLU A 55 3.28 1.96 -16.25
N HIS A 56 4.09 2.88 -16.82
CA HIS A 56 5.54 2.75 -16.87
C HIS A 56 6.14 2.66 -15.45
N PHE A 57 5.82 3.62 -14.58
CA PHE A 57 6.31 3.64 -13.20
C PHE A 57 5.78 2.45 -12.40
N PHE A 58 4.51 2.11 -12.55
CA PHE A 58 3.93 0.97 -11.84
C PHE A 58 4.63 -0.34 -12.22
N ARG A 59 4.82 -0.60 -13.52
CA ARG A 59 5.50 -1.81 -14.00
C ARG A 59 6.96 -1.87 -13.53
N ALA A 60 7.69 -0.76 -13.55
CA ALA A 60 9.06 -0.71 -13.06
C ALA A 60 9.14 -1.03 -11.56
N GLN A 61 8.23 -0.48 -10.75
CA GLN A 61 8.19 -0.73 -9.32
C GLN A 61 7.74 -2.16 -8.95
N LEU A 62 6.85 -2.76 -9.74
CA LEU A 62 6.56 -4.19 -9.63
C LEU A 62 7.79 -5.05 -9.88
N ALA A 63 8.63 -4.67 -10.84
CA ALA A 63 9.88 -5.38 -11.13
C ALA A 63 10.86 -5.27 -9.96
N LEU A 64 10.97 -4.09 -9.34
CA LEU A 64 11.76 -3.89 -8.11
C LEU A 64 11.20 -4.75 -6.96
N ALA A 65 9.89 -4.78 -6.76
CA ALA A 65 9.27 -5.63 -5.73
C ALA A 65 9.64 -7.11 -5.91
N ARG A 66 9.63 -7.59 -7.16
CA ARG A 66 10.03 -8.96 -7.49
C ARG A 66 11.53 -9.21 -7.26
N GLU A 67 12.36 -8.24 -7.62
CA GLU A 67 13.80 -8.31 -7.45
C GLU A 67 14.23 -8.38 -5.98
N PHE A 68 13.66 -7.53 -5.13
CA PHE A 68 13.98 -7.45 -3.71
C PHE A 68 13.16 -8.45 -2.86
N ASP A 69 12.35 -9.30 -3.49
CA ASP A 69 11.43 -10.24 -2.84
C ASP A 69 10.55 -9.56 -1.76
N LEU A 70 10.02 -8.40 -2.12
CA LEU A 70 9.15 -7.59 -1.26
C LEU A 70 7.70 -7.63 -1.78
N PRO A 71 6.70 -7.70 -0.87
CA PRO A 71 5.32 -7.54 -1.26
C PRO A 71 5.04 -6.10 -1.70
N VAL A 72 3.87 -5.88 -2.32
CA VAL A 72 3.44 -4.56 -2.81
C VAL A 72 2.26 -3.98 -2.03
N LEU A 73 2.28 -2.67 -1.78
CA LEU A 73 1.10 -1.91 -1.32
C LEU A 73 0.57 -1.09 -2.49
N MET A 74 -0.64 -1.40 -2.94
CA MET A 74 -1.15 -0.91 -4.22
C MET A 74 -2.28 0.09 -4.09
N HIS A 75 -2.10 1.25 -4.71
CA HIS A 75 -3.14 2.22 -5.05
C HIS A 75 -3.94 1.77 -6.25
N VAL A 76 -5.26 1.59 -6.07
CA VAL A 76 -6.12 1.15 -7.16
C VAL A 76 -7.38 2.00 -7.25
N ARG A 77 -7.38 2.98 -8.17
CA ARG A 77 -8.53 3.86 -8.38
C ARG A 77 -8.97 3.88 -9.84
N ARG A 78 -10.12 3.25 -10.10
CA ARG A 78 -10.70 3.05 -11.44
C ARG A 78 -9.75 2.36 -12.45
N SER A 79 -8.85 1.53 -11.95
CA SER A 79 -7.73 0.95 -12.72
C SER A 79 -7.55 -0.56 -12.54
N GLN A 80 -8.53 -1.24 -11.91
CA GLN A 80 -8.48 -2.66 -11.51
C GLN A 80 -7.94 -3.60 -12.61
N ASP A 81 -8.50 -3.52 -13.82
CA ASP A 81 -8.13 -4.44 -14.90
C ASP A 81 -6.70 -4.24 -15.41
N VAL A 82 -6.22 -2.99 -15.39
CA VAL A 82 -4.85 -2.63 -15.79
C VAL A 82 -3.85 -3.04 -14.71
N ILE A 83 -4.20 -2.85 -13.43
CA ILE A 83 -3.41 -3.40 -12.31
C ILE A 83 -3.26 -4.92 -12.47
N LEU A 84 -4.37 -5.64 -12.63
CA LEU A 84 -4.38 -7.10 -12.78
C LEU A 84 -3.57 -7.57 -14.01
N LYS A 85 -3.59 -6.83 -15.12
CA LYS A 85 -2.75 -7.09 -16.29
C LYS A 85 -1.27 -7.08 -15.92
N HIS A 86 -0.80 -6.05 -15.22
CA HIS A 86 0.62 -5.93 -14.85
C HIS A 86 1.02 -6.91 -13.75
N LEU A 87 0.14 -7.19 -12.78
CA LEU A 87 0.39 -8.22 -11.75
C LEU A 87 0.55 -9.60 -12.37
N ARG A 88 -0.26 -9.98 -13.36
CA ARG A 88 -0.10 -11.25 -14.08
C ARG A 88 1.22 -11.35 -14.82
N ALA A 89 1.71 -10.23 -15.35
CA ALA A 89 2.95 -10.17 -16.12
C ALA A 89 4.20 -10.25 -15.24
N VAL A 90 4.20 -9.57 -14.08
CA VAL A 90 5.39 -9.45 -13.23
C VAL A 90 5.39 -10.45 -12.06
N ARG A 91 4.22 -10.74 -11.49
CA ARG A 91 4.00 -11.64 -10.34
C ARG A 91 4.91 -11.33 -9.13
N PRO A 92 4.75 -10.16 -8.48
CA PRO A 92 5.39 -9.93 -7.19
C PRO A 92 4.96 -10.99 -6.15
N PRO A 93 5.71 -11.19 -5.05
CA PRO A 93 5.49 -12.29 -4.12
C PRO A 93 4.08 -12.32 -3.48
N ALA A 94 3.61 -11.14 -3.05
CA ALA A 94 2.29 -10.92 -2.46
C ALA A 94 2.00 -9.41 -2.44
N GLY A 95 0.88 -9.01 -1.84
CA GLY A 95 0.59 -7.59 -1.65
C GLY A 95 -0.82 -7.31 -1.17
N ILE A 96 -1.12 -6.03 -1.02
CA ILE A 96 -2.43 -5.51 -0.62
C ILE A 96 -2.92 -4.57 -1.73
N ALA A 97 -4.10 -4.86 -2.28
CA ALA A 97 -4.87 -3.88 -3.04
C ALA A 97 -5.69 -3.06 -2.04
N HIS A 98 -5.21 -1.86 -1.69
CA HIS A 98 -5.85 -1.04 -0.67
C HIS A 98 -7.15 -0.41 -1.21
N ALA A 99 -8.01 0.01 -0.29
CA ALA A 99 -9.30 0.63 -0.50
C ALA A 99 -10.14 -0.08 -1.58
N PHE A 100 -10.17 -1.42 -1.52
CA PHE A 100 -10.70 -2.23 -2.59
C PHE A 100 -12.20 -2.01 -2.78
N ASN A 101 -12.58 -1.66 -4.01
CA ASN A 101 -13.98 -1.45 -4.39
C ASN A 101 -14.25 -1.92 -5.84
N GLY A 102 -13.78 -3.13 -6.17
CA GLY A 102 -13.99 -3.80 -7.47
C GLY A 102 -15.18 -4.76 -7.48
N SER A 103 -15.24 -5.64 -8.49
CA SER A 103 -16.19 -6.76 -8.55
C SER A 103 -15.67 -8.01 -7.83
N LEU A 104 -16.54 -8.99 -7.55
CA LEU A 104 -16.12 -10.29 -7.01
C LEU A 104 -15.19 -11.05 -7.96
N GLN A 105 -15.39 -10.91 -9.27
CA GLN A 105 -14.51 -11.51 -10.27
C GLN A 105 -13.11 -10.86 -10.25
N GLN A 106 -13.05 -9.54 -10.07
CA GLN A 106 -11.77 -8.85 -9.90
C GLN A 106 -11.11 -9.27 -8.59
N ALA A 107 -11.86 -9.33 -7.50
CA ALA A 107 -11.38 -9.80 -6.20
C ALA A 107 -10.77 -11.20 -6.29
N ALA A 108 -11.46 -12.17 -6.91
CA ALA A 108 -10.94 -13.52 -7.12
C ALA A 108 -9.59 -13.51 -7.85
N GLN A 109 -9.45 -12.71 -8.91
CA GLN A 109 -8.19 -12.59 -9.64
C GLN A 109 -7.04 -12.02 -8.79
N TYR A 110 -7.31 -11.09 -7.86
CA TYR A 110 -6.29 -10.63 -6.92
C TYR A 110 -5.86 -11.75 -5.97
N LEU A 111 -6.82 -12.51 -5.44
CA LEU A 111 -6.55 -13.63 -4.53
C LEU A 111 -5.73 -14.72 -5.21
N ASP A 112 -6.05 -15.06 -6.47
CA ASP A 112 -5.29 -16.01 -7.29
C ASP A 112 -3.83 -15.57 -7.52
N LEU A 113 -3.57 -14.26 -7.43
CA LEU A 113 -2.24 -13.66 -7.54
C LEU A 113 -1.55 -13.47 -6.17
N GLY A 114 -2.10 -14.04 -5.10
CA GLY A 114 -1.50 -14.00 -3.76
C GLY A 114 -1.76 -12.71 -2.99
N MET A 115 -2.68 -11.86 -3.45
CA MET A 115 -2.96 -10.56 -2.82
C MET A 115 -4.00 -10.70 -1.71
N ALA A 116 -4.07 -9.68 -0.85
CA ALA A 116 -5.22 -9.41 0.02
C ALA A 116 -5.87 -8.07 -0.38
N LEU A 117 -7.09 -7.84 0.08
CA LEU A 117 -7.94 -6.71 -0.28
C LEU A 117 -8.19 -5.85 0.96
N GLY A 118 -7.89 -4.55 0.85
CA GLY A 118 -8.04 -3.58 1.91
C GLY A 118 -9.46 -3.08 2.08
N PHE A 119 -9.96 -3.10 3.32
CA PHE A 119 -11.27 -2.59 3.71
C PHE A 119 -11.14 -1.56 4.82
N GLY A 120 -11.60 -0.34 4.56
CA GLY A 120 -11.51 0.78 5.49
C GLY A 120 -12.79 1.58 5.64
N GLY A 121 -12.67 2.89 5.86
CA GLY A 121 -13.79 3.77 6.24
C GLY A 121 -14.99 3.75 5.29
N THR A 122 -14.80 3.52 3.98
CA THR A 122 -15.88 3.51 2.99
C THR A 122 -17.00 2.50 3.31
N MET A 123 -16.68 1.33 3.87
CA MET A 123 -17.70 0.31 4.18
C MET A 123 -18.67 0.73 5.29
N THR A 124 -18.29 1.73 6.09
CA THR A 124 -19.10 2.25 7.20
C THR A 124 -20.27 3.10 6.73
N TYR A 125 -20.29 3.51 5.46
CA TYR A 125 -21.42 4.23 4.86
C TYR A 125 -22.46 3.24 4.34
N ASP A 126 -23.69 3.30 4.84
CA ASP A 126 -24.76 2.35 4.46
C ASP A 126 -25.09 2.36 2.96
N ARG A 127 -24.85 3.49 2.27
CA ARG A 127 -25.05 3.62 0.82
C ARG A 127 -23.92 3.03 -0.03
N ALA A 128 -22.80 2.63 0.57
CA ALA A 128 -21.68 2.00 -0.13
C ALA A 128 -21.95 0.51 -0.35
N LEU A 129 -22.99 0.20 -1.14
CA LEU A 129 -23.53 -1.15 -1.27
C LEU A 129 -22.52 -2.18 -1.80
N GLN A 130 -21.67 -1.78 -2.76
CA GLN A 130 -20.70 -2.69 -3.37
C GLN A 130 -19.65 -3.20 -2.37
N ILE A 131 -18.97 -2.30 -1.67
CA ILE A 131 -17.94 -2.71 -0.68
C ILE A 131 -18.56 -3.51 0.48
N ARG A 132 -19.77 -3.16 0.93
CA ARG A 132 -20.49 -3.92 1.96
C ARG A 132 -20.89 -5.32 1.49
N ARG A 133 -21.23 -5.46 0.21
CA ARG A 133 -21.47 -6.76 -0.43
C ARG A 133 -20.18 -7.59 -0.47
N LEU A 134 -19.05 -6.99 -0.85
CA LEU A 134 -17.76 -7.66 -0.88
C LEU A 134 -17.36 -8.21 0.50
N VAL A 135 -17.53 -7.42 1.56
CA VAL A 135 -17.27 -7.86 2.96
C VAL A 135 -18.04 -9.13 3.32
N ARG A 136 -19.27 -9.29 2.81
CA ARG A 136 -20.14 -10.44 3.09
C ARG A 136 -19.82 -11.67 2.24
N GLU A 137 -19.53 -11.46 0.97
CA GLU A 137 -19.43 -12.55 -0.01
C GLU A 137 -18.00 -13.09 -0.19
N LEU A 138 -16.98 -12.31 0.14
CA LEU A 138 -15.60 -12.74 0.02
C LEU A 138 -15.20 -13.71 1.15
N PRO A 139 -14.27 -14.63 0.87
CA PRO A 139 -13.82 -15.60 1.86
C PRO A 139 -12.92 -14.93 2.91
N PRO A 140 -12.88 -15.42 4.16
CA PRO A 140 -12.12 -14.83 5.26
C PRO A 140 -10.68 -14.41 4.94
N GLU A 141 -9.95 -15.23 4.18
CA GLU A 141 -8.55 -15.05 3.79
C GLU A 141 -8.30 -13.85 2.86
N ALA A 142 -9.36 -13.26 2.29
CA ALA A 142 -9.27 -12.14 1.37
C ALA A 142 -9.00 -10.79 2.06
N HIS A 143 -9.35 -10.66 3.33
CA HIS A 143 -9.54 -9.35 3.95
C HIS A 143 -8.33 -8.88 4.76
N VAL A 144 -7.98 -7.62 4.58
CA VAL A 144 -7.19 -6.85 5.56
C VAL A 144 -7.93 -5.56 5.90
N LEU A 145 -7.73 -5.04 7.11
CA LEU A 145 -8.35 -3.79 7.56
C LEU A 145 -7.36 -2.64 7.51
N GLU A 146 -7.86 -1.47 7.17
CA GLU A 146 -7.06 -0.24 7.09
C GLU A 146 -7.91 0.99 7.45
N THR A 147 -7.25 2.12 7.67
CA THR A 147 -7.93 3.40 7.81
C THR A 147 -7.76 4.28 6.58
N ASP A 148 -6.62 4.18 5.90
CA ASP A 148 -6.15 5.14 4.90
C ASP A 148 -6.03 6.58 5.46
N ALA A 149 -5.81 6.69 6.79
CA ALA A 149 -5.66 7.99 7.44
C ALA A 149 -4.48 8.79 6.85
N PRO A 150 -4.64 10.10 6.57
CA PRO A 150 -5.71 10.99 7.03
C PRO A 150 -7.00 10.98 6.18
N ASP A 151 -7.02 10.22 5.11
CA ASP A 151 -8.08 10.16 4.12
C ASP A 151 -9.14 9.09 4.47
N ILE A 152 -10.15 8.95 3.59
CA ILE A 152 -11.27 8.01 3.71
C ILE A 152 -11.88 7.93 5.12
N PRO A 153 -12.37 9.07 5.66
CA PRO A 153 -12.97 9.07 6.99
C PRO A 153 -14.16 8.12 7.09
N PRO A 154 -14.32 7.38 8.20
CA PRO A 154 -15.53 6.61 8.43
C PRO A 154 -16.75 7.52 8.69
N ALA A 155 -17.94 6.95 8.51
CA ALA A 155 -19.21 7.67 8.52
C ALA A 155 -19.46 8.50 9.79
N TRP A 156 -18.99 8.05 10.96
CA TRP A 156 -19.21 8.73 12.23
C TRP A 156 -18.35 9.99 12.46
N ILE A 157 -17.24 10.15 11.72
CA ILE A 157 -16.45 11.41 11.76
C ILE A 157 -16.72 12.31 10.54
N ALA A 158 -17.53 11.84 9.59
CA ALA A 158 -17.95 12.56 8.39
C ALA A 158 -16.78 13.05 7.54
N ARG A 159 -16.54 14.37 7.45
CA ARG A 159 -15.42 14.96 6.68
C ARG A 159 -14.25 15.40 7.56
N ARG A 160 -14.24 15.01 8.84
CA ARG A 160 -13.09 15.28 9.71
C ARG A 160 -11.93 14.36 9.33
N ARG A 161 -10.71 14.80 9.67
CA ARG A 161 -9.48 14.05 9.45
C ARG A 161 -9.61 12.64 10.05
N ASN A 162 -9.27 11.63 9.27
CA ASN A 162 -9.23 10.25 9.74
C ASN A 162 -7.94 9.96 10.50
N GLU A 163 -7.97 8.95 11.37
CA GLU A 163 -6.83 8.57 12.22
C GLU A 163 -6.76 7.05 12.39
N PRO A 164 -5.56 6.48 12.64
CA PRO A 164 -5.41 5.03 12.91
C PRO A 164 -6.30 4.51 14.04
N ALA A 165 -6.61 5.33 15.04
CA ALA A 165 -7.50 4.97 16.16
C ALA A 165 -8.93 4.59 15.72
N GLN A 166 -9.35 4.98 14.51
CA GLN A 166 -10.65 4.59 13.98
C GLN A 166 -10.74 3.10 13.59
N LEU A 167 -9.60 2.42 13.44
CA LEU A 167 -9.54 1.03 12.97
C LEU A 167 -10.36 0.06 13.84
N ALA A 168 -10.36 0.26 15.17
CA ALA A 168 -11.11 -0.60 16.09
C ALA A 168 -12.62 -0.56 15.81
N ARG A 169 -13.17 0.63 15.54
CA ARG A 169 -14.60 0.78 15.22
C ARG A 169 -14.92 0.38 13.78
N ILE A 170 -13.96 0.54 12.85
CA ILE A 170 -14.06 0.00 11.48
C ILE A 170 -14.16 -1.53 11.53
N ALA A 171 -13.36 -2.19 12.37
CA ALA A 171 -13.41 -3.64 12.59
C ALA A 171 -14.76 -4.09 13.16
N GLN A 172 -15.36 -3.33 14.09
CA GLN A 172 -16.69 -3.64 14.60
C GLN A 172 -17.75 -3.61 13.49
N VAL A 173 -17.73 -2.58 12.62
CA VAL A 173 -18.66 -2.54 11.47
C VAL A 173 -18.45 -3.72 10.53
N PHE A 174 -17.21 -4.13 10.32
CA PHE A 174 -16.89 -5.31 9.51
C PHE A 174 -17.48 -6.59 10.13
N ALA A 175 -17.34 -6.76 11.45
CA ALA A 175 -17.91 -7.88 12.20
C ALA A 175 -19.44 -7.92 12.09
N ASP A 176 -20.10 -6.78 12.30
CA ASP A 176 -21.55 -6.64 12.18
C ASP A 176 -22.04 -6.99 10.77
N LEU A 177 -21.28 -6.60 9.73
CA LEU A 177 -21.61 -6.91 8.34
C LEU A 177 -21.56 -8.40 8.03
N ARG A 178 -20.63 -9.13 8.64
CA ARG A 178 -20.44 -10.58 8.46
C ARG A 178 -21.26 -11.44 9.42
N GLY A 179 -21.77 -10.86 10.51
CA GLY A 179 -22.40 -11.64 11.58
C GLY A 179 -21.40 -12.51 12.35
N GLU A 180 -20.14 -12.07 12.41
CA GLU A 180 -19.03 -12.75 13.09
C GLU A 180 -18.62 -11.96 14.34
N SER A 181 -17.88 -12.58 15.27
CA SER A 181 -17.38 -11.87 16.45
C SER A 181 -16.23 -10.92 16.09
N LEU A 182 -16.10 -9.81 16.83
CA LEU A 182 -14.98 -8.88 16.63
C LEU A 182 -13.62 -9.59 16.75
N ASP A 183 -13.47 -10.50 17.72
CA ASP A 183 -12.23 -11.25 17.92
C ASP A 183 -11.87 -12.13 16.72
N ALA A 184 -12.87 -12.75 16.07
CA ALA A 184 -12.65 -13.51 14.84
C ALA A 184 -12.18 -12.60 13.71
N ILE A 185 -12.79 -11.42 13.57
CA ILE A 185 -12.40 -10.41 12.58
C ILE A 185 -10.98 -9.87 12.83
N VAL A 186 -10.61 -9.62 14.08
CA VAL A 186 -9.26 -9.19 14.41
C VAL A 186 -8.25 -10.30 14.08
N SER A 187 -8.57 -11.53 14.49
CA SER A 187 -7.68 -12.67 14.30
C SER A 187 -7.40 -12.95 12.82
N HIS A 188 -8.43 -13.09 11.98
CA HIS A 188 -8.22 -13.49 10.59
C HIS A 188 -7.59 -12.37 9.73
N THR A 189 -7.88 -11.10 10.01
CA THR A 189 -7.35 -9.96 9.23
C THR A 189 -5.90 -9.70 9.61
N ALA A 190 -5.54 -9.88 10.89
CA ALA A 190 -4.15 -9.87 11.33
C ALA A 190 -3.35 -11.03 10.71
N ALA A 191 -3.92 -12.23 10.66
CA ALA A 191 -3.29 -13.38 10.01
C ALA A 191 -3.09 -13.14 8.50
N ASN A 192 -4.08 -12.56 7.82
CA ASN A 192 -3.98 -12.20 6.41
C ASN A 192 -2.92 -11.13 6.16
N ALA A 193 -2.87 -10.08 7.00
CA ALA A 193 -1.86 -9.04 6.91
C ALA A 193 -0.44 -9.61 7.08
N ALA A 194 -0.24 -10.51 8.05
CA ALA A 194 1.03 -11.20 8.23
C ALA A 194 1.37 -12.15 7.07
N ARG A 195 0.36 -12.79 6.45
CA ARG A 195 0.54 -13.65 5.28
C ARG A 195 1.04 -12.86 4.07
N VAL A 196 0.43 -11.70 3.78
CA VAL A 196 0.81 -10.90 2.59
C VAL A 196 1.94 -9.91 2.85
N ILE A 197 2.22 -9.58 4.11
CA ILE A 197 3.38 -8.79 4.55
C ILE A 197 4.20 -9.63 5.56
N PRO A 198 5.02 -10.60 5.13
CA PRO A 198 5.68 -11.56 6.02
C PRO A 198 6.56 -10.94 7.11
N ARG A 199 7.16 -9.77 6.83
CA ARG A 199 8.02 -9.05 7.79
C ARG A 199 7.24 -8.30 8.88
N LEU A 200 5.91 -8.19 8.75
CA LEU A 200 5.05 -7.42 9.66
C LEU A 200 5.14 -7.90 11.10
N THR A 201 5.00 -9.20 11.34
CA THR A 201 5.01 -9.77 12.70
C THR A 201 6.32 -9.48 13.42
N GLY A 202 7.45 -9.64 12.72
CA GLY A 202 8.77 -9.31 13.27
C GLY A 202 8.94 -7.82 13.55
N ALA A 203 8.41 -6.95 12.68
CA ALA A 203 8.44 -5.50 12.90
C ALA A 203 7.61 -5.06 14.11
N LEU A 204 6.41 -5.63 14.31
CA LEU A 204 5.55 -5.32 15.45
C LEU A 204 6.15 -5.79 16.78
N ALA A 205 6.82 -6.95 16.79
CA ALA A 205 7.45 -7.50 18.00
C ALA A 205 8.60 -6.63 18.54
N ARG A 206 9.20 -5.76 17.72
CA ARG A 206 10.30 -4.86 18.13
C ARG A 206 9.83 -3.57 18.81
N GLY A 207 8.52 -3.32 18.87
CA GLY A 207 7.92 -2.12 19.47
C GLY A 207 8.16 -0.84 18.65
N PRO A 208 7.32 0.20 18.83
CA PRO A 208 7.37 1.42 18.01
C PRO A 208 8.66 2.24 18.19
N ASP A 209 9.32 2.17 19.34
CA ASP A 209 10.53 2.96 19.65
C ASP A 209 11.81 2.46 18.93
N SER A 210 11.77 1.26 18.36
CA SER A 210 12.89 0.67 17.61
C SER A 210 12.91 1.08 16.13
N ILE A 211 11.83 1.67 15.63
CA ILE A 211 11.69 2.13 14.23
C ILE A 211 12.26 3.55 14.12
N ARG A 212 13.54 3.74 14.45
CA ARG A 212 14.25 4.95 14.06
C ARG A 212 14.73 4.75 12.63
N MET A 213 14.09 5.44 11.68
CA MET A 213 14.66 5.62 10.34
C MET A 213 16.06 6.19 10.51
N THR A 214 17.09 5.39 10.23
CA THR A 214 18.40 5.95 9.91
C THR A 214 18.23 6.66 8.58
N ALA A 215 18.10 7.99 8.63
CA ALA A 215 18.15 8.81 7.43
C ALA A 215 19.42 8.43 6.65
N PRO A 216 19.35 8.25 5.32
CA PRO A 216 20.55 8.02 4.54
C PRO A 216 21.49 9.20 4.77
N ALA A 217 22.74 8.89 5.12
CA ALA A 217 23.76 9.91 5.35
C ALA A 217 23.79 10.83 4.12
N THR A 218 23.40 12.09 4.31
CA THR A 218 23.61 13.13 3.31
C THR A 218 25.10 13.21 3.08
N ASN A 219 25.55 12.79 1.91
CA ASN A 219 26.92 12.98 1.47
C ASN A 219 27.09 14.50 1.23
N ASP A 220 27.53 15.20 2.26
CA ASP A 220 27.91 16.61 2.21
C ASP A 220 29.14 16.72 1.28
N ARG A 221 28.88 16.98 -0.01
CA ARG A 221 29.88 17.48 -0.94
C ARG A 221 29.80 19.00 -1.01
N SER A 222 29.99 19.67 0.12
CA SER A 222 30.50 21.04 0.14
C SER A 222 32.01 21.03 -0.12
N ARG A 223 32.42 20.86 -1.39
CA ARG A 223 33.71 21.40 -1.81
C ARG A 223 33.50 22.86 -2.17
N ALA A 224 33.77 23.71 -1.18
CA ALA A 224 33.93 25.14 -1.34
C ALA A 224 34.94 25.43 -2.47
N HIS A 225 34.49 26.20 -3.46
CA HIS A 225 35.34 26.88 -4.40
C HIS A 225 35.93 28.09 -3.67
N ASP A 226 37.22 28.03 -3.32
CA ASP A 226 37.98 29.15 -2.75
C ASP A 226 38.65 29.91 -3.91
N PRO A 227 38.19 31.14 -4.25
CA PRO A 227 38.82 31.95 -5.28
C PRO A 227 39.77 32.95 -4.61
N SER A 228 40.85 32.48 -3.98
CA SER A 228 41.88 33.38 -3.46
C SER A 228 43.28 32.76 -3.30
N ARG A 229 43.98 32.47 -4.41
CA ARG A 229 45.45 32.57 -4.47
C ARG A 229 46.01 32.54 -5.90
N PRO A 230 46.98 33.40 -6.26
CA PRO A 230 47.73 33.27 -7.50
C PRO A 230 48.96 32.35 -7.32
N ALA A 231 49.28 31.64 -8.41
CA ALA A 231 50.45 30.78 -8.71
C ALA A 231 50.89 29.77 -7.64
#